data_AF-A0A2E1WIM3-F1
#
_entry.id   AF-A0A2E1WIM3-F1
#
_cell.length_a   1.000
_cell.length_b   1.000
_cell.length_c   1.000
_cell.angle_alpha   90.00
_cell.angle_beta   90.00
_cell.angle_gamma   90.00
#
_symmetry.space_group_name_H-M   'P 1'
#
loop_
_entity.id
_entity.type
_entity.pdbx_description
1 polymer ?
#
loop_
_entity_poly.entity_id
_entity_poly.type
_entity_poly.pdbx_seq_one_letter_code
_entity_poly.pdbx_strand_id
1 'polypeptide(L)'
;MGIGPAAIIKEENVMPCYLYQASYTGAAIKTLVGNPQDRTGAAKAAIEANGGTMIGAWMAFGSDDLVVVADMPDDASMAGVALAVSATGAIEGGKTTKLLDMPTAVEGMKKAKTVLEVYQPPS
;
A
#
# COMPACT_ATOMS: atom_id res chain seq x y z
N MET A 1 39.90 -7.28 -30.22
CA MET A 1 38.53 -7.78 -29.95
C MET A 1 38.27 -7.51 -28.46
N GLY A 2 37.74 -6.32 -28.15
CA GLY A 2 37.57 -5.84 -26.77
C GLY A 2 36.16 -6.14 -26.28
N ILE A 3 36.03 -6.91 -25.21
CA ILE A 3 34.80 -7.06 -24.45
C ILE A 3 34.55 -5.74 -23.71
N GLY A 4 33.53 -4.99 -24.15
CA GLY A 4 33.05 -3.80 -23.44
C GLY A 4 32.45 -4.19 -22.09
N PRO A 5 32.42 -3.28 -21.11
CA PRO A 5 31.91 -3.59 -19.77
C PRO A 5 30.44 -4.00 -19.88
N ALA A 6 30.10 -5.09 -19.20
CA ALA A 6 28.72 -5.54 -19.04
C ALA A 6 27.88 -4.35 -18.54
N ALA A 7 26.83 -4.01 -19.28
CA ALA A 7 25.85 -3.05 -18.82
C ALA A 7 25.35 -3.53 -17.44
N ILE A 8 25.59 -2.72 -16.41
CA ILE A 8 24.91 -2.85 -15.13
C ILE A 8 23.43 -2.61 -15.44
N ILE A 9 22.67 -3.70 -15.60
CA ILE A 9 21.21 -3.61 -15.59
C ILE A 9 20.89 -3.17 -14.17
N LYS A 10 20.52 -1.88 -14.00
CA LYS A 10 19.84 -1.45 -12.79
C LYS A 10 18.63 -2.37 -12.66
N GLU A 11 18.56 -3.16 -11.60
CA GLU A 11 17.26 -3.63 -11.12
C GLU A 11 16.37 -2.39 -11.08
N GLU A 12 15.28 -2.37 -11.84
CA GLU A 12 14.18 -1.50 -11.47
C GLU A 12 13.84 -1.89 -10.05
N ASN A 13 14.21 -1.03 -9.10
CA ASN A 13 13.85 -1.20 -7.71
C ASN A 13 12.33 -1.09 -7.66
N VAL A 14 11.63 -2.22 -7.78
CA VAL A 14 10.18 -2.28 -7.74
C VAL A 14 9.78 -1.80 -6.35
N MET A 15 9.27 -0.56 -6.29
CA MET A 15 8.76 -0.01 -5.05
C MET A 15 7.61 -0.91 -4.57
N PRO A 16 7.62 -1.38 -3.32
CA PRO A 16 6.51 -2.19 -2.85
C PRO A 16 5.18 -1.43 -2.91
N CYS A 17 4.15 -2.13 -3.39
CA CYS A 17 2.81 -1.59 -3.48
C CYS A 17 2.03 -1.89 -2.20
N TYR A 18 1.25 -0.91 -1.73
CA TYR A 18 0.46 -1.01 -0.51
C TYR A 18 -0.98 -0.63 -0.77
N LEU A 19 -1.88 -1.38 -0.12
CA LEU A 19 -3.28 -1.04 0.08
C LEU A 19 -3.45 -0.49 1.49
N TYR A 20 -4.00 0.71 1.61
CA TYR A 20 -4.46 1.29 2.86
C TYR A 20 -5.98 1.40 2.88
N GLN A 21 -6.60 0.92 3.96
CA GLN A 21 -8.05 0.99 4.18
C GLN A 21 -8.34 1.62 5.53
N ALA A 22 -9.33 2.51 5.60
CA ALA A 22 -9.77 3.13 6.85
C ALA A 22 -11.19 3.69 6.71
N SER A 23 -11.81 4.05 7.82
CA SER A 23 -13.05 4.84 7.84
C SER A 23 -12.80 6.23 8.37
N TYR A 24 -13.61 7.21 7.95
CA TYR A 24 -13.62 8.51 8.61
C TYR A 24 -14.34 8.38 9.95
N THR A 25 -13.86 9.07 10.98
CA THR A 25 -14.62 9.15 12.23
C THR A 25 -15.93 9.91 12.00
N GLY A 26 -16.93 9.68 12.86
CA GLY A 26 -18.22 10.40 12.76
C GLY A 26 -18.05 11.93 12.80
N ALA A 27 -17.06 12.45 13.54
CA ALA A 27 -16.73 13.87 13.58
C ALA A 27 -16.16 14.38 12.25
N ALA A 28 -15.30 13.58 11.60
CA ALA A 28 -14.77 13.89 10.28
C ALA A 28 -15.87 13.85 9.21
N ILE A 29 -16.75 12.85 9.21
CA ILE A 29 -17.91 12.80 8.31
C ILE A 29 -18.82 14.02 8.50
N LYS A 30 -19.14 14.40 9.74
CA LYS A 30 -19.94 15.62 10.00
C LYS A 30 -19.28 16.87 9.40
N THR A 31 -17.96 16.96 9.50
CA THR A 31 -17.19 18.08 8.92
C THR A 31 -17.23 18.06 7.40
N LEU A 32 -17.03 16.90 6.77
CA LEU A 32 -17.06 16.73 5.31
C LEU A 32 -18.45 16.98 4.73
N VAL A 33 -19.52 16.57 5.41
CA VAL A 33 -20.90 16.87 4.98
C VAL A 33 -21.22 18.36 5.13
N GLY A 34 -20.75 18.99 6.21
CA GLY A 34 -20.94 20.43 6.44
C GLY A 34 -20.11 21.31 5.49
N ASN A 35 -18.98 20.81 4.99
CA ASN A 35 -18.13 21.47 4.02
C ASN A 35 -17.50 20.42 3.07
N PRO A 36 -18.20 20.09 1.97
CA PRO A 36 -17.72 19.09 1.01
C PRO A 36 -16.37 19.47 0.42
N GLN A 37 -15.40 18.56 0.54
CA GLN A 37 -14.04 18.74 0.05
C GLN A 37 -13.53 17.46 -0.60
N ASP A 38 -12.82 17.61 -1.72
CA ASP A 38 -12.01 16.53 -2.28
C ASP A 38 -10.74 16.36 -1.42
N ARG A 39 -10.58 15.16 -0.84
CA ARG A 39 -9.44 14.82 0.02
C ARG A 39 -8.34 14.05 -0.71
N THR A 40 -8.49 13.79 -2.01
CA THR A 40 -7.49 13.09 -2.84
C THR A 40 -6.14 13.81 -2.82
N GLY A 41 -6.15 15.15 -2.88
CA GLY A 41 -4.91 15.95 -2.81
C GLY A 41 -4.18 15.81 -1.47
N ALA A 42 -4.93 15.74 -0.35
CA ALA A 42 -4.35 15.55 0.97
C ALA A 42 -3.75 14.15 1.13
N ALA A 43 -4.44 13.12 0.61
CA ALA A 43 -3.93 11.74 0.60
C ALA A 43 -2.64 11.64 -0.24
N LYS A 44 -2.64 12.22 -1.45
CA LYS A 44 -1.46 12.27 -2.32
C LYS A 44 -0.27 12.94 -1.64
N ALA A 45 -0.47 14.11 -1.02
CA ALA A 45 0.59 14.82 -0.33
C ALA A 45 1.16 14.02 0.87
N ALA A 46 0.32 13.28 1.60
CA ALA A 46 0.79 12.43 2.68
C ALA A 46 1.70 11.29 2.18
N ILE A 47 1.34 10.68 1.04
CA ILE A 47 2.15 9.64 0.38
C ILE A 47 3.48 10.21 -0.14
N GLU A 48 3.43 11.33 -0.86
CA GLU A 48 4.62 11.97 -1.44
C GLU A 48 5.58 12.52 -0.38
N ALA A 49 5.08 12.90 0.80
CA ALA A 49 5.91 13.35 1.92
C ALA A 49 6.93 12.28 2.40
N ASN A 50 6.66 11.00 2.16
CA ASN A 50 7.58 9.89 2.41
C ASN A 50 8.12 9.26 1.11
N GLY A 51 8.20 10.04 0.03
CA GLY A 51 8.80 9.62 -1.25
C GLY A 51 7.99 8.59 -2.03
N GLY A 52 6.73 8.35 -1.66
CA GLY A 52 5.85 7.42 -2.37
C GLY A 52 5.15 8.04 -3.57
N THR A 53 4.46 7.19 -4.33
CA THR A 53 3.57 7.58 -5.43
C THR A 53 2.18 7.00 -5.19
N MET A 54 1.16 7.85 -5.11
CA MET A 54 -0.22 7.38 -4.98
C MET A 54 -0.74 6.90 -6.34
N ILE A 55 -1.12 5.62 -6.41
CA ILE A 55 -1.73 5.00 -7.60
C ILE A 55 -3.19 5.43 -7.72
N GLY A 56 -3.91 5.48 -6.58
CA GLY A 56 -5.27 6.00 -6.55
C GLY A 56 -5.88 6.01 -5.15
N ALA A 57 -6.98 6.74 -5.02
CA ALA A 57 -7.77 6.84 -3.81
C ALA A 57 -9.26 6.84 -4.15
N TRP A 58 -10.06 6.13 -3.36
CA TRP A 58 -11.50 6.01 -3.56
C TRP A 58 -12.21 6.05 -2.21
N MET A 59 -13.43 6.59 -2.22
CA MET A 59 -14.40 6.20 -1.21
C MET A 59 -14.97 4.83 -1.58
N ALA A 60 -15.14 3.96 -0.60
CA ALA A 60 -15.66 2.61 -0.77
C ALA A 60 -16.92 2.40 0.06
N PHE A 61 -17.86 1.62 -0.47
CA PHE A 61 -18.91 1.02 0.33
C PHE A 61 -18.42 -0.31 0.88
N GLY A 62 -18.82 -0.66 2.10
CA GLY A 62 -18.44 -1.91 2.75
C GLY A 62 -18.00 -1.67 4.18
N SER A 63 -16.95 -2.38 4.61
CA SER A 63 -16.43 -2.28 5.97
C SER A 63 -15.66 -0.99 6.24
N ASP A 64 -15.06 -0.38 5.21
CA ASP A 64 -14.23 0.81 5.31
C ASP A 64 -14.68 1.85 4.27
N ASP A 65 -14.64 3.13 4.63
CA ASP A 65 -15.07 4.24 3.76
C ASP A 65 -14.01 4.63 2.73
N LEU A 66 -12.73 4.31 2.96
CA LEU A 66 -11.60 4.75 2.18
C LEU A 66 -10.71 3.58 1.75
N VAL A 67 -10.26 3.65 0.51
CA VAL A 67 -9.25 2.78 -0.08
C VAL A 67 -8.21 3.65 -0.77
N VAL A 68 -6.93 3.47 -0.42
CA VAL A 68 -5.78 4.10 -1.09
C VAL A 68 -4.80 3.03 -1.53
N VAL A 69 -4.33 3.12 -2.76
CA VAL A 69 -3.25 2.28 -3.28
C VAL A 69 -2.05 3.16 -3.60
N ALA A 70 -0.87 2.78 -3.13
CA ALA A 70 0.35 3.55 -3.33
C ALA A 70 1.58 2.66 -3.41
N ASP A 71 2.53 3.08 -4.24
CA ASP A 71 3.88 2.55 -4.21
C ASP A 71 4.71 3.37 -3.22
N MET A 72 5.45 2.69 -2.33
CA MET A 72 6.27 3.34 -1.31
C MET A 72 7.71 2.85 -1.39
N PRO A 73 8.70 3.65 -0.94
CA PRO A 73 10.10 3.22 -0.94
C PRO A 73 10.36 1.96 -0.10
N ASP A 74 9.72 1.88 1.07
CA ASP A 74 9.89 0.81 2.05
C ASP A 74 8.73 0.75 3.08
N ASP A 75 8.77 -0.25 3.95
CA ASP A 75 7.76 -0.49 4.99
C ASP A 75 7.69 0.65 6.01
N ALA A 76 8.81 1.30 6.33
CA ALA A 76 8.88 2.39 7.31
C ALA A 76 8.23 3.66 6.76
N SER A 77 8.42 3.93 5.48
CA SER A 77 7.80 5.03 4.73
C SER A 77 6.28 4.89 4.70
N MET A 78 5.76 3.69 4.40
CA MET A 78 4.31 3.45 4.47
C MET A 78 3.78 3.53 5.91
N ALA A 79 4.50 2.99 6.88
CA ALA A 79 4.12 3.10 8.29
C ALA A 79 4.04 4.56 8.75
N GLY A 80 4.99 5.40 8.32
CA GLY A 80 5.00 6.83 8.58
C GLY A 80 3.72 7.53 8.09
N VAL A 81 3.28 7.22 6.86
CA VAL A 81 2.01 7.73 6.33
C VAL A 81 0.83 7.25 7.17
N ALA A 82 0.70 5.94 7.38
CA ALA A 82 -0.45 5.36 8.09
C ALA A 82 -0.58 5.89 9.52
N LEU A 83 0.55 6.01 10.24
CA LEU A 83 0.59 6.55 11.60
C LEU A 83 0.26 8.04 11.63
N ALA A 84 0.81 8.83 10.69
CA ALA A 84 0.56 10.27 10.63
C ALA A 84 -0.93 10.57 10.36
N VAL A 85 -1.56 9.86 9.41
CA VAL A 85 -2.99 10.06 9.12
C VAL A 85 -3.84 9.63 10.32
N SER A 86 -3.52 8.51 10.96
CA SER A 86 -4.24 8.04 12.16
C SER A 86 -4.12 9.01 13.34
N ALA A 87 -2.94 9.61 13.54
CA ALA A 87 -2.68 10.56 14.63
C ALA A 87 -3.52 11.84 14.53
N THR A 88 -4.10 12.15 13.37
CA THR A 88 -5.01 13.30 13.22
C THR A 88 -6.35 13.12 13.93
N GLY A 89 -6.74 11.88 14.23
CA GLY A 89 -8.08 11.54 14.73
C GLY A 89 -9.19 11.68 13.68
N ALA A 90 -8.86 11.99 12.42
CA ALA A 90 -9.85 12.08 11.34
C ALA A 90 -10.30 10.71 10.84
N ILE A 91 -9.46 9.69 11.01
CA ILE A 91 -9.74 8.32 10.57
C ILE A 91 -9.69 7.33 11.74
N GLU A 92 -10.34 6.19 11.56
CA GLU A 92 -10.32 5.05 12.47
C GLU A 92 -10.25 3.73 11.71
N GLY A 93 -9.87 2.65 12.40
CA GLY A 93 -9.83 1.30 11.82
C GLY A 93 -8.78 1.10 10.72
N GLY A 94 -7.75 1.94 10.66
CA GLY A 94 -6.71 1.90 9.63
C GLY A 94 -6.02 0.54 9.51
N LYS A 95 -5.98 0.00 8.29
CA LYS A 95 -5.34 -1.27 7.92
C LYS A 95 -4.40 -1.04 6.74
N THR A 96 -3.15 -1.45 6.90
CA THR A 96 -2.15 -1.44 5.83
C THR A 96 -1.86 -2.86 5.39
N THR A 97 -2.02 -3.14 4.09
CA THR A 97 -1.71 -4.43 3.47
C THR A 97 -0.63 -4.23 2.42
N LYS A 98 0.54 -4.86 2.61
CA LYS A 98 1.55 -4.93 1.55
C LYS A 98 1.08 -5.89 0.47
N LEU A 99 1.04 -5.43 -0.77
CA LEU A 99 0.59 -6.21 -1.92
C LEU A 99 1.78 -6.93 -2.56
N LEU A 100 1.51 -8.11 -3.11
CA LEU A 100 2.45 -8.81 -3.97
C LEU A 100 2.15 -8.44 -5.42
N ASP A 101 3.20 -8.20 -6.20
CA ASP A 101 3.03 -8.20 -7.65
C ASP A 101 2.77 -9.63 -8.16
N MET A 102 2.21 -9.73 -9.37
CA MET A 102 1.87 -11.02 -9.96
C MET A 102 3.09 -11.92 -10.18
N PRO A 103 4.26 -11.42 -10.63
CA PRO A 103 5.49 -12.22 -10.71
C PRO A 103 5.90 -12.85 -9.37
N THR A 104 5.93 -12.08 -8.29
CA THR A 104 6.27 -12.58 -6.94
C THR A 104 5.26 -13.60 -6.46
N ALA A 105 3.96 -13.39 -6.72
CA ALA A 105 2.93 -14.38 -6.40
C ALA A 105 3.17 -15.71 -7.13
N VAL A 106 3.53 -15.67 -8.42
CA VAL A 106 3.87 -16.87 -9.21
C VAL A 106 5.11 -17.57 -8.68
N GLU A 107 6.14 -16.83 -8.25
CA GLU A 107 7.30 -17.43 -7.57
C GLU A 107 6.91 -18.10 -6.25
N GLY A 108 6.02 -17.47 -5.48
CA GLY A 108 5.42 -18.04 -4.28
C GLY A 108 4.74 -19.39 -4.56
N MET A 109 3.96 -19.49 -5.65
CA MET A 109 3.33 -20.75 -6.06
C MET A 109 4.35 -21.84 -6.41
N LYS A 110 5.48 -21.49 -7.04
CA LYS A 110 6.56 -22.45 -7.31
C LYS A 110 7.18 -22.96 -6.02
N LYS A 111 7.46 -22.06 -5.06
CA LYS A 111 7.98 -22.43 -3.73
C LYS A 111 6.99 -23.23 -2.91
N ALA A 112 5.68 -22.98 -3.07
CA ALA A 112 4.64 -23.75 -2.39
C ALA A 112 4.68 -25.25 -2.72
N LYS A 113 5.15 -25.64 -3.92
CA LYS A 113 5.35 -27.06 -4.26
C LYS A 113 6.32 -27.75 -3.29
N THR A 114 7.43 -27.10 -2.95
CA THR A 114 8.41 -27.61 -1.98
C THR A 114 7.80 -27.70 -0.57
N VAL A 115 6.93 -26.76 -0.18
CA VAL A 115 6.25 -26.81 1.12
C VAL A 115 5.32 -28.03 1.21
N LEU A 116 4.62 -28.36 0.13
CA LEU A 116 3.70 -29.51 0.09
C LEU A 116 4.42 -30.87 0.18
N GLU A 117 5.73 -30.94 -0.07
CA GLU A 117 6.52 -32.16 0.13
C GLU A 117 6.67 -32.51 1.62
N VAL A 118 6.55 -31.52 2.52
CA VAL A 118 6.80 -31.70 3.97
C VAL A 118 5.59 -31.38 4.85
N TYR A 119 4.65 -30.58 4.37
CA TYR A 119 3.45 -30.20 5.11
C TYR A 119 2.21 -30.84 4.50
N GLN A 120 1.52 -31.65 5.30
CA GLN A 120 0.24 -32.26 4.97
C GLN A 120 -0.81 -31.79 5.99
N PRO A 121 -2.08 -31.61 5.59
CA PRO A 121 -3.13 -31.26 6.52
C PRO A 121 -3.31 -32.36 7.58
N PRO A 122 -3.80 -32.03 8.80
CA PRO A 122 -4.17 -33.03 9.79
C PRO A 122 -5.20 -33.99 9.20
N SER A 123 -4.98 -35.30 9.40
CA SER A 123 -5.93 -36.36 9.01
C SER A 123 -6.95 -36.64 10.10
#